data_AF-A0A820WEM5-F1
#
_entry.id   AF-A0A820WEM5-F1
#
_cell.length_a   1.000
_cell.length_b   1.000
_cell.length_c   1.000
_cell.angle_alpha   90.00
_cell.angle_beta   90.00
_cell.angle_gamma   90.00
#
_symmetry.space_group_name_H-M   'P 1'
#
loop_
_entity.id
_entity.type
_entity.pdbx_description
1 polymer ?
#
loop_
_entity_poly.entity_id
_entity_poly.type
_entity_poly.pdbx_seq_one_letter_code
_entity_poly.pdbx_strand_id
1 'polypeptide(L)'
;MKTIQAPTEYVKLILNIHNEFYKVAQIFFNNDEHFITAIDKICRNFINNNVLTEATDNARKPAELLARYCDRLLRKGSEIERELDQIMIVFNYIKDKDVFEKFYGKMLGKRLVGKLSASNDYEESMILRLKNVCDLTYISKLQKLLEDDNVSKTLLDQYRKYCEKEKIDDIGINILN
;
A
#
# COMPACT_ATOMS: atom_id res chain seq x y z
N MET A 1 19.76 -12.99 17.11
CA MET A 1 18.38 -12.57 16.78
C MET A 1 18.25 -12.57 15.27
N LYS A 2 17.30 -13.32 14.67
CA LYS A 2 17.10 -13.29 13.21
C LYS A 2 16.55 -11.92 12.81
N THR A 3 17.25 -11.19 11.96
CA THR A 3 16.82 -9.90 11.43
C THR A 3 15.68 -10.15 10.44
N ILE A 4 14.46 -9.73 10.78
CA ILE A 4 13.29 -9.89 9.90
C ILE A 4 13.44 -8.92 8.72
N GLN A 5 13.83 -9.43 7.56
CA GLN A 5 13.97 -8.63 6.34
C GLN A 5 12.79 -8.80 5.37
N ALA A 6 11.94 -9.82 5.60
CA ALA A 6 10.82 -10.13 4.72
C ALA A 6 9.62 -9.18 5.01
N PRO A 7 9.10 -8.45 4.00
CA PRO A 7 7.97 -7.51 4.17
C PRO A 7 6.74 -8.16 4.81
N THR A 8 6.39 -9.37 4.38
CA THR A 8 5.22 -10.10 4.87
C THR A 8 5.35 -10.50 6.33
N GLU A 9 6.50 -11.03 6.73
CA GLU A 9 6.74 -11.43 8.12
C GLU A 9 6.73 -10.21 9.05
N TYR A 10 7.34 -9.10 8.61
CA TYR A 10 7.37 -7.86 9.37
C TYR A 10 5.97 -7.30 9.61
N VAL A 11 5.17 -7.12 8.56
CA VAL A 11 3.82 -6.54 8.68
C VAL A 11 2.91 -7.47 9.49
N LYS A 12 2.95 -8.78 9.25
CA LYS A 12 2.15 -9.75 10.03
C LYS A 12 2.54 -9.79 11.50
N LEU A 13 3.83 -9.65 11.83
CA LEU A 13 4.27 -9.57 13.22
C LEU A 13 3.71 -8.33 13.91
N ILE A 14 3.78 -7.15 13.26
CA ILE A 14 3.22 -5.91 13.81
C ILE A 14 1.72 -6.07 14.07
N LEU A 15 0.99 -6.58 13.09
CA LEU A 15 -0.46 -6.79 13.20
C LEU A 15 -0.80 -7.75 14.34
N ASN A 16 -0.02 -8.82 14.50
CA ASN A 16 -0.22 -9.76 15.60
C ASN A 16 -0.02 -9.07 16.96
N ILE A 17 1.07 -8.31 17.13
CA ILE A 17 1.36 -7.58 18.36
C ILE A 17 0.24 -6.57 18.67
N HIS A 18 -0.18 -5.79 17.67
CA HIS A 18 -1.29 -4.84 17.80
C HIS A 18 -2.57 -5.55 18.25
N ASN A 19 -2.96 -6.62 17.57
CA ASN A 19 -4.18 -7.36 17.88
C ASN A 19 -4.17 -7.97 19.28
N GLU A 20 -3.04 -8.53 19.73
CA GLU A 20 -2.93 -9.09 21.08
C GLU A 20 -3.05 -8.00 22.16
N PHE A 21 -2.43 -6.83 21.97
CA PHE A 21 -2.59 -5.72 22.92
C PHE A 21 -4.02 -5.17 22.96
N TYR A 22 -4.68 -5.03 21.81
CA TYR A 22 -6.07 -4.57 21.76
C TYR A 22 -7.05 -5.60 22.35
N LYS A 23 -6.79 -6.90 22.19
CA LYS A 23 -7.56 -7.95 22.90
C LYS A 23 -7.43 -7.82 24.41
N VAL A 24 -6.22 -7.57 24.91
CA VAL A 24 -6.00 -7.34 26.36
C VAL A 24 -6.76 -6.10 26.83
N ALA A 25 -6.69 -5.01 26.07
CA ALA A 25 -7.44 -3.78 26.36
C ALA A 25 -8.95 -4.03 26.43
N GLN A 26 -9.48 -4.80 25.48
CA GLN A 26 -10.89 -5.12 25.42
C GLN A 26 -11.35 -6.00 26.58
N ILE A 27 -10.63 -7.09 26.85
CA ILE A 27 -11.04 -8.11 27.83
C ILE A 27 -10.86 -7.61 29.27
N PHE A 28 -9.72 -6.99 29.57
CA PHE A 28 -9.34 -6.67 30.95
C PHE A 28 -9.58 -5.21 31.32
N PHE A 29 -9.61 -4.31 30.34
CA PHE A 29 -9.71 -2.87 30.56
C PHE A 29 -10.95 -2.25 29.91
N ASN A 30 -11.88 -3.07 29.36
CA ASN A 30 -13.12 -2.61 28.72
C ASN A 30 -12.91 -1.47 27.71
N ASN A 31 -11.84 -1.57 26.90
CA ASN A 31 -11.41 -0.54 25.95
C ASN A 31 -11.17 0.84 26.59
N ASP A 32 -10.60 0.88 27.80
CA ASP A 32 -10.19 2.13 28.45
C ASP A 32 -9.33 3.01 27.52
N GLU A 33 -9.74 4.25 27.35
CA GLU A 33 -9.16 5.19 26.38
C GLU A 33 -7.68 5.49 26.67
N HIS A 34 -7.29 5.54 27.95
CA HIS A 34 -5.90 5.77 28.34
C HIS A 34 -5.04 4.56 27.98
N PHE A 35 -5.57 3.34 28.16
CA PHE A 35 -4.89 2.11 27.78
C PHE A 35 -4.74 2.00 26.26
N ILE A 36 -5.77 2.33 25.49
CA ILE A 36 -5.69 2.38 24.02
C ILE A 36 -4.65 3.41 23.56
N THR A 37 -4.66 4.61 24.14
CA THR A 37 -3.67 5.65 23.84
C THR A 37 -2.24 5.20 24.17
N ALA A 38 -2.06 4.46 25.27
CA ALA A 38 -0.76 3.90 25.63
C ALA A 38 -0.31 2.83 24.62
N ILE A 39 -1.20 1.95 24.18
CA ILE A 39 -0.90 0.95 23.13
C ILE A 39 -0.50 1.66 21.83
N ASP A 40 -1.23 2.68 21.41
CA ASP A 40 -0.91 3.44 20.20
C ASP A 40 0.47 4.10 20.29
N LYS A 41 0.80 4.67 21.45
CA LYS A 41 2.13 5.27 21.70
C LYS A 41 3.24 4.22 21.62
N ILE A 42 3.01 3.04 22.20
CA ILE A 42 3.95 1.91 22.13
C ILE A 42 4.11 1.46 20.68
N CYS A 43 3.01 1.29 19.94
CA CYS A 43 2.99 0.91 18.53
C CYS A 43 3.79 1.87 17.66
N ARG A 44 3.53 3.17 17.78
CA ARG A 44 4.31 4.20 17.08
C ARG A 44 5.79 4.13 17.44
N ASN A 45 6.13 3.93 18.70
CA ASN A 45 7.53 3.89 19.11
C ASN A 45 8.25 2.66 18.53
N PHE A 46 7.71 1.45 18.74
CA PHE A 46 8.43 0.23 18.31
C PHE A 46 8.43 0.07 16.79
N ILE A 47 7.39 0.51 16.07
CA ILE A 47 7.37 0.39 14.60
C ILE A 47 8.45 1.28 13.97
N ASN A 48 8.62 2.50 14.48
CA ASN A 48 9.56 3.46 13.93
C ASN A 48 10.96 3.40 14.57
N ASN A 49 11.10 2.79 15.75
CA ASN A 49 12.36 2.59 16.46
C ASN A 49 12.47 1.11 16.93
N ASN A 50 13.10 0.27 16.11
CA ASN A 50 13.35 -1.13 16.44
C ASN A 50 14.71 -1.62 15.91
N VAL A 51 15.03 -2.87 16.24
CA VAL A 51 16.26 -3.54 15.80
C VAL A 51 16.50 -3.45 14.29
N LEU A 52 15.44 -3.37 13.45
CA LEU A 52 15.62 -3.19 12.00
C LEU A 52 16.07 -1.78 11.64
N THR A 53 15.51 -0.75 12.28
CA THR A 53 15.92 0.64 12.04
C THR A 53 17.32 0.90 12.58
N GLU A 54 17.68 0.27 13.70
CA GLU A 54 19.03 0.33 14.29
C GLU A 54 20.07 -0.42 13.44
N ALA A 55 19.77 -1.66 13.01
CA ALA A 55 20.72 -2.49 12.27
C ALA A 55 20.99 -2.01 10.84
N THR A 56 20.13 -1.17 10.27
CA THR A 56 20.26 -0.69 8.89
C THR A 56 20.61 0.79 8.78
N ASP A 57 20.78 1.50 9.91
CA ASP A 57 20.89 2.97 9.99
C ASP A 57 19.83 3.69 9.14
N ASN A 58 18.65 3.07 9.04
CA ASN A 58 17.62 3.47 8.10
C ASN A 58 16.25 3.44 8.79
N ALA A 59 15.97 4.55 9.48
CA ALA A 59 14.67 4.82 10.11
C ALA A 59 13.48 4.67 9.15
N ARG A 60 13.71 4.72 7.84
CA ARG A 60 12.68 4.67 6.80
C ARG A 60 12.30 3.25 6.37
N LYS A 61 12.98 2.22 6.91
CA LYS A 61 12.75 0.82 6.53
C LYS A 61 11.31 0.32 6.77
N PRO A 62 10.62 0.69 7.86
CA PRO A 62 9.22 0.31 8.09
C PRO A 62 8.29 0.75 6.96
N ALA A 63 8.44 1.99 6.50
CA ALA A 63 7.65 2.55 5.39
C ALA A 63 7.89 1.79 4.08
N GLU A 64 9.16 1.47 3.77
CA GLU A 64 9.50 0.65 2.60
C GLU A 64 8.90 -0.76 2.68
N LEU A 65 9.02 -1.43 3.84
CA LEU A 65 8.52 -2.79 4.03
C LEU A 65 6.99 -2.84 3.89
N LEU A 66 6.28 -1.85 4.45
CA LEU A 66 4.83 -1.75 4.30
C LEU A 66 4.42 -1.53 2.83
N ALA A 67 5.12 -0.65 2.10
CA ALA A 67 4.85 -0.43 0.68
C ALA A 67 5.08 -1.70 -0.16
N ARG A 68 6.15 -2.45 0.13
CA ARG A 68 6.44 -3.74 -0.53
C ARG A 68 5.41 -4.81 -0.20
N TYR A 69 4.91 -4.83 1.03
CA TYR A 69 3.85 -5.75 1.42
C TYR A 69 2.56 -5.45 0.65
N CYS A 70 2.20 -4.17 0.58
CA CYS A 70 1.04 -3.72 -0.19
C CYS A 70 1.16 -4.06 -1.69
N ASP A 71 2.34 -3.86 -2.31
CA ASP A 71 2.57 -4.26 -3.70
C ASP A 71 2.41 -5.76 -3.94
N ARG A 72 2.81 -6.61 -3.00
CA ARG A 72 2.61 -8.07 -3.12
C ARG A 72 1.14 -8.43 -3.12
N LEU A 73 0.36 -7.81 -2.24
CA LEU A 73 -1.07 -8.06 -2.14
C LEU A 73 -1.83 -7.57 -3.38
N LEU A 74 -1.49 -6.39 -3.89
CA LEU A 74 -2.19 -5.81 -5.04
C LEU A 74 -1.80 -6.43 -6.38
N ARG A 75 -0.88 -7.40 -6.42
CA ARG A 75 -0.54 -8.17 -7.63
C ARG A 75 -1.50 -9.35 -7.84
N LYS A 76 -1.70 -9.70 -9.12
CA LYS A 76 -2.48 -10.87 -9.55
C LYS A 76 -2.07 -12.14 -8.77
N GLY A 77 -3.08 -12.90 -8.32
CA GLY A 77 -2.91 -14.18 -7.62
C GLY A 77 -2.96 -14.10 -6.09
N SER A 78 -3.29 -12.94 -5.51
CA SER A 78 -3.47 -12.75 -4.06
C SER A 78 -4.97 -12.73 -3.67
N GLU A 79 -5.31 -13.13 -2.44
CA GLU A 79 -6.66 -12.99 -1.84
C GLU A 79 -6.72 -11.72 -0.97
N ILE A 80 -7.47 -10.68 -1.37
CA ILE A 80 -7.05 -9.29 -1.02
C ILE A 80 -8.00 -8.49 -0.10
N GLU A 81 -9.29 -8.80 0.03
CA GLU A 81 -10.20 -7.83 0.67
C GLU A 81 -9.95 -7.55 2.15
N ARG A 82 -9.65 -8.57 2.95
CA ARG A 82 -9.47 -8.39 4.41
C ARG A 82 -8.10 -7.82 4.79
N GLU A 83 -7.16 -7.75 3.85
CA GLU A 83 -5.78 -7.34 4.15
C GLU A 83 -5.55 -5.83 3.94
N LEU A 84 -6.33 -5.13 3.11
CA LEU A 84 -6.15 -3.68 2.90
C LEU A 84 -6.44 -2.86 4.15
N ASP A 85 -7.47 -3.22 4.92
CA ASP A 85 -7.76 -2.61 6.23
C ASP A 85 -6.59 -2.78 7.20
N GLN A 86 -5.97 -3.96 7.22
CA GLN A 86 -4.84 -4.25 8.10
C GLN A 86 -3.60 -3.43 7.72
N ILE A 87 -3.35 -3.23 6.42
CA ILE A 87 -2.28 -2.33 5.96
C ILE A 87 -2.48 -0.92 6.54
N MET A 88 -3.72 -0.44 6.57
CA MET A 88 -4.03 0.90 7.09
C MET A 88 -3.80 1.03 8.59
N ILE A 89 -4.02 -0.04 9.38
CA ILE A 89 -3.66 -0.06 10.80
C ILE A 89 -2.17 0.22 10.98
N VAL A 90 -1.31 -0.51 10.24
CA VAL A 90 0.14 -0.33 10.33
C VAL A 90 0.56 1.04 9.77
N PHE A 91 -0.05 1.48 8.67
CA PHE A 91 0.21 2.79 8.07
C PHE A 91 -0.03 3.96 9.04
N ASN A 92 -1.05 3.87 9.89
CA ASN A 92 -1.35 4.90 10.89
C ASN A 92 -0.23 5.08 11.93
N TYR A 93 0.62 4.08 12.10
CA TYR A 93 1.77 4.13 12.98
C TYR A 93 3.07 4.55 12.29
N ILE A 94 3.14 4.56 10.96
CA ILE A 94 4.33 4.95 10.21
C ILE A 94 4.57 6.47 10.34
N LYS A 95 5.81 6.84 10.69
CA LYS A 95 6.26 8.24 10.76
C LYS A 95 6.57 8.82 9.39
N ASP A 96 7.40 8.15 8.61
CA ASP A 96 7.88 8.61 7.30
C ASP A 96 6.91 8.23 6.17
N LYS A 97 5.71 8.83 6.17
CA LYS A 97 4.65 8.53 5.19
C LYS A 97 5.03 8.92 3.76
N ASP A 98 5.85 9.96 3.57
CA ASP A 98 6.40 10.38 2.28
C ASP A 98 7.28 9.30 1.64
N VAL A 99 8.03 8.55 2.47
CA VAL A 99 8.81 7.41 1.99
C VAL A 99 7.89 6.30 1.52
N PHE A 100 6.81 6.01 2.26
CA PHE A 100 5.79 5.06 1.81
C PHE A 100 5.20 5.50 0.45
N GLU A 101 4.79 6.76 0.29
CA GLU A 101 4.25 7.31 -0.97
C GLU A 101 5.19 7.04 -2.13
N LYS A 102 6.48 7.34 -1.95
CA LYS A 102 7.51 7.19 -2.97
C LYS A 102 7.68 5.74 -3.42
N PHE A 103 7.74 4.80 -2.48
CA PHE A 103 7.87 3.38 -2.81
C PHE A 103 6.58 2.82 -3.40
N TYR A 104 5.43 3.16 -2.80
CA TYR A 104 4.12 2.73 -3.25
C TYR A 104 3.82 3.23 -4.67
N GLY A 105 3.99 4.52 -4.94
CA GLY A 105 3.77 5.12 -6.26
C GLY A 105 4.66 4.51 -7.34
N LYS A 106 5.94 4.26 -7.04
CA LYS A 106 6.85 3.55 -7.97
C LYS A 106 6.35 2.15 -8.30
N MET A 107 5.79 1.44 -7.32
CA MET A 107 5.28 0.07 -7.49
C MET A 107 3.93 0.06 -8.21
N LEU A 108 3.03 0.98 -7.85
CA LEU A 108 1.77 1.22 -8.54
C LEU A 108 2.01 1.46 -10.03
N GLY A 109 2.88 2.39 -10.39
CA GLY A 109 3.22 2.64 -11.79
C GLY A 109 3.69 1.37 -12.52
N LYS A 110 4.57 0.58 -11.90
CA LYS A 110 4.99 -0.72 -12.48
C LYS A 110 3.82 -1.70 -12.65
N ARG A 111 2.88 -1.74 -11.71
CA ARG A 111 1.72 -2.64 -11.79
C ARG A 111 0.76 -2.22 -12.89
N LEU A 112 0.46 -0.93 -13.01
CA LEU A 112 -0.41 -0.38 -14.06
C LEU A 112 0.18 -0.66 -15.45
N VAL A 113 1.42 -0.24 -15.68
CA VAL A 113 2.15 -0.44 -16.95
C VAL A 113 2.22 -1.91 -17.35
N GLY A 114 2.57 -2.78 -16.39
CA GLY A 114 2.72 -4.20 -16.64
C GLY A 114 1.40 -4.99 -16.62
N LYS A 115 0.25 -4.34 -16.39
CA LYS A 115 -1.05 -5.00 -16.16
C LYS A 115 -0.95 -6.11 -15.10
N LEU A 116 -0.19 -5.84 -14.04
CA LEU A 116 0.13 -6.79 -12.96
C LEU A 116 -0.82 -6.67 -11.76
N SER A 117 -1.67 -5.63 -11.73
CA SER A 117 -2.66 -5.43 -10.68
C SER A 117 -3.69 -6.57 -10.65
N ALA A 118 -4.08 -6.99 -9.45
CA ALA A 118 -5.09 -8.01 -9.23
C ALA A 118 -6.48 -7.55 -9.69
N SER A 119 -6.85 -6.33 -9.33
CA SER A 119 -8.08 -5.65 -9.74
C SER A 119 -7.86 -4.15 -9.71
N ASN A 120 -8.46 -3.42 -10.65
CA ASN A 120 -8.46 -1.94 -10.62
C ASN A 120 -9.21 -1.44 -9.38
N ASP A 121 -10.31 -2.10 -9.00
CA ASP A 121 -11.13 -1.74 -7.84
C ASP A 121 -10.32 -1.79 -6.52
N TYR A 122 -9.37 -2.72 -6.42
CA TYR A 122 -8.48 -2.80 -5.25
C TYR A 122 -7.45 -1.67 -5.21
N GLU A 123 -6.93 -1.26 -6.37
CA GLU A 123 -6.03 -0.10 -6.45
C GLU A 123 -6.77 1.19 -6.07
N GLU A 124 -7.98 1.38 -6.59
CA GLU A 124 -8.86 2.51 -6.25
C GLU A 124 -9.23 2.49 -4.76
N SER A 125 -9.62 1.33 -4.22
CA SER A 125 -9.93 1.15 -2.80
C SER A 125 -8.74 1.52 -1.91
N MET A 126 -7.52 1.07 -2.26
CA MET A 126 -6.33 1.40 -1.48
C MET A 126 -6.02 2.90 -1.51
N ILE A 127 -6.13 3.56 -2.66
CA ILE A 127 -5.92 5.01 -2.76
C ILE A 127 -6.99 5.78 -1.98
N LEU A 128 -8.25 5.35 -2.02
CA LEU A 128 -9.33 5.96 -1.23
C LEU A 128 -9.04 5.86 0.27
N ARG A 129 -8.53 4.72 0.74
CA ARG A 129 -8.14 4.53 2.14
C ARG A 129 -6.99 5.44 2.55
N LEU A 130 -5.97 5.58 1.69
CA LEU A 130 -4.87 6.52 1.93
C LEU A 130 -5.36 7.97 1.96
N LYS A 131 -6.33 8.33 1.12
CA LYS A 131 -6.96 9.66 1.08
C LYS A 131 -7.72 10.03 2.35
N ASN A 132 -8.23 9.04 3.09
CA ASN A 132 -8.90 9.30 4.36
C ASN A 132 -7.93 9.64 5.49
N VAL A 133 -6.63 9.34 5.33
CA VAL A 133 -5.59 9.52 6.37
C VAL A 133 -4.60 10.62 6.02
N CYS A 134 -4.36 10.84 4.72
CA CYS A 134 -3.40 11.82 4.21
C CYS A 134 -4.10 13.01 3.54
N ASP A 135 -3.37 14.12 3.39
CA ASP A 135 -3.86 15.28 2.66
C ASP A 135 -3.93 15.04 1.13
N LEU A 136 -4.59 15.96 0.43
CA LEU A 136 -4.77 15.88 -1.03
C LEU A 136 -3.43 15.94 -1.78
N THR A 137 -2.46 16.69 -1.27
CA THR A 137 -1.14 16.84 -1.89
C THR A 137 -0.42 15.49 -1.95
N TYR A 138 -0.49 14.71 -0.88
CA TYR A 138 0.07 13.36 -0.78
C TYR A 138 -0.52 12.40 -1.81
N ILE A 139 -1.85 12.50 -2.05
CA ILE A 139 -2.59 11.54 -2.89
C ILE A 139 -2.58 11.92 -4.36
N SER A 140 -2.41 13.20 -4.69
CA SER A 140 -2.51 13.75 -6.04
C SER A 140 -1.73 12.96 -7.10
N LYS A 141 -0.49 12.57 -6.80
CA LYS A 141 0.36 11.79 -7.73
C LYS A 141 -0.16 10.38 -7.96
N LEU A 142 -0.69 9.73 -6.91
CA LEU A 142 -1.22 8.37 -7.00
C LEU A 142 -2.53 8.35 -7.79
N GLN A 143 -3.40 9.34 -7.57
CA GLN A 143 -4.63 9.52 -8.35
C GLN A 143 -4.31 9.76 -9.82
N LYS A 144 -3.38 10.68 -10.10
CA LYS A 144 -2.95 10.95 -11.47
C LYS A 144 -2.45 9.68 -12.19
N LEU A 145 -1.70 8.82 -11.52
CA LEU A 145 -1.27 7.54 -12.10
C LEU A 145 -2.43 6.63 -12.52
N LEU A 146 -3.52 6.57 -11.72
CA LEU A 146 -4.72 5.81 -12.11
C LEU A 146 -5.48 6.47 -13.25
N GLU A 147 -5.59 7.80 -13.22
CA GLU A 147 -6.24 8.57 -14.29
C GLU A 147 -5.50 8.38 -15.62
N ASP A 148 -4.17 8.50 -15.62
CA ASP A 148 -3.33 8.31 -16.80
C ASP A 148 -3.44 6.87 -17.36
N ASP A 149 -3.52 5.86 -16.50
CA ASP A 149 -3.74 4.46 -16.90
C ASP A 149 -5.13 4.23 -17.53
N ASN A 150 -6.17 4.85 -16.96
CA ASN A 150 -7.53 4.78 -17.51
C ASN A 150 -7.65 5.51 -18.85
N VAL A 151 -7.02 6.67 -19.00
CA VAL A 151 -6.93 7.39 -20.27
C VAL A 151 -6.18 6.55 -21.29
N SER A 152 -5.04 5.96 -20.92
CA SER A 152 -4.28 5.06 -21.78
C SER A 152 -5.11 3.89 -22.30
N LYS A 153 -5.82 3.17 -21.41
CA LYS A 153 -6.72 2.07 -21.79
C LYS A 153 -7.79 2.54 -22.78
N THR A 154 -8.40 3.70 -22.52
CA THR A 154 -9.43 4.27 -23.41
C THR A 154 -8.87 4.60 -24.80
N LEU A 155 -7.69 5.22 -24.87
CA LEU A 155 -7.03 5.54 -26.14
C LEU A 155 -6.65 4.28 -26.91
N LEU A 156 -6.17 3.25 -26.23
CA LEU A 156 -5.85 1.95 -26.84
C LEU A 156 -7.10 1.27 -27.40
N ASP A 157 -8.23 1.33 -26.70
CA ASP A 157 -9.49 0.77 -27.20
C ASP A 157 -10.02 1.54 -28.41
N GLN A 158 -9.85 2.87 -28.43
CA GLN A 158 -10.19 3.70 -29.60
C GLN A 158 -9.29 3.36 -30.80
N TYR A 159 -7.98 3.21 -30.58
CA TYR A 159 -7.03 2.83 -31.61
C TYR A 159 -7.35 1.46 -32.20
N ARG A 160 -7.64 0.46 -31.36
CA ARG A 160 -8.01 -0.89 -31.83
C ARG A 160 -9.26 -0.88 -32.69
N LYS A 161 -10.30 -0.15 -32.26
CA LYS A 161 -11.54 0.02 -33.06
C LYS A 161 -11.26 0.68 -34.41
N TYR A 162 -10.34 1.65 -34.45
CA TYR A 162 -9.92 2.28 -35.70
C TYR A 162 -9.18 1.29 -36.61
N CYS A 163 -8.22 0.53 -36.08
CA CYS A 163 -7.51 -0.52 -36.82
C CYS A 163 -8.45 -1.58 -37.40
N GLU A 164 -9.43 -2.04 -36.62
CA GLU A 164 -10.46 -2.98 -37.08
C GLU A 164 -11.28 -2.41 -38.24
N LYS A 165 -11.68 -1.14 -38.15
CA LYS A 165 -12.45 -0.46 -39.19
C LYS A 165 -11.66 -0.32 -40.49
N GLU A 166 -10.39 0.07 -40.39
CA GLU A 166 -9.52 0.33 -41.54
C GLU A 166 -8.75 -0.91 -42.03
N LYS A 167 -8.95 -2.07 -41.38
CA LYS A 167 -8.24 -3.35 -41.64
C LYS A 167 -6.71 -3.21 -41.55
N ILE A 168 -6.26 -2.47 -40.55
CA ILE A 168 -4.83 -2.27 -40.24
C ILE A 168 -4.44 -3.28 -39.14
N ASP A 169 -3.29 -3.95 -39.31
CA ASP A 169 -2.76 -4.84 -38.28
C ASP A 169 -2.39 -4.04 -37.01
N ASP A 170 -2.85 -4.50 -35.83
CA ASP A 170 -2.54 -3.88 -34.53
C ASP A 170 -1.06 -4.11 -34.17
N ILE A 171 -0.31 -3.02 -33.98
CA ILE A 171 1.14 -3.06 -33.67
C ILE A 171 1.40 -3.25 -32.16
N GLY A 172 0.36 -3.29 -31.32
CA GLY A 172 0.50 -3.60 -29.89
C GLY A 172 1.13 -2.45 -29.09
N ILE A 173 0.67 -1.21 -29.33
CA ILE A 173 1.17 -0.02 -28.62
C ILE A 173 0.72 -0.06 -27.15
N ASN A 174 1.61 0.27 -26.21
CA ASN A 174 1.25 0.66 -24.84
C ASN A 174 1.53 2.16 -24.70
N ILE A 175 0.48 2.97 -24.52
CA ILE A 175 0.61 4.42 -24.36
C ILE A 175 0.77 4.71 -22.86
N LEU A 176 1.79 5.46 -22.46
CA LEU A 176 1.85 6.04 -21.11
C LEU A 176 2.15 7.52 -21.30
N ASN A 177 1.30 8.37 -20.72
CA ASN A 177 1.50 9.81 -20.70
C ASN A 177 2.12 10.22 -19.36
#